data_AF-A0A7K0WF71-F1
#
_entry.id   AF-A0A7K0WF71-F1
#
_cell.length_a   1.000
_cell.length_b   1.000
_cell.length_c   1.000
_cell.angle_alpha   90.00
_cell.angle_beta   90.00
_cell.angle_gamma   90.00
#
_symmetry.space_group_name_H-M   'P 1'
#
loop_
_entity.id
_entity.type
_entity.pdbx_description
1 polymer ?
#
loop_
_entity_poly.entity_id
_entity_poly.type
_entity_poly.pdbx_seq_one_letter_code
_entity_poly.pdbx_strand_id
1 'polypeptide(L)'
;GGRGPGETKIETDRRRIRDKMAKLRREIAEMKVSRDTKRQERKRFNIPSVAIAGYTNAGKSSLLNALTGAGVLVENALFATLDPTVRKCETAEGRVYTLSDTVGFVRHLPHQLVDAFKSTLEEVSGADLIVHVVDGSHSDPFEQIRAVRQVISEIGGGDIPEIIAINKVDIASPDVVMEILRREPNSYAFSVRSGFGVDGLVHAIEKSLPHPSVEITTVIPYKRGDLVSAIHEHGEILSEEHLAEGTAIHAYVDGGLAKAIEIATSKQE
;
A
#
# COMPACT_ATOMS: atom_id res chain seq x y z
N GLY A 1 -64.87 16.00 14.60
CA GLY A 1 -64.22 14.74 14.19
C GLY A 1 -62.82 15.07 13.70
N GLY A 2 -61.81 14.48 14.34
CA GLY A 2 -60.40 14.85 14.21
C GLY A 2 -59.82 14.66 12.80
N ARG A 3 -59.04 15.65 12.37
CA ARG A 3 -58.12 15.53 11.23
C ARG A 3 -56.98 14.58 11.65
N GLY A 4 -56.85 13.47 10.93
CA GLY A 4 -55.95 12.38 11.26
C GLY A 4 -54.46 12.67 10.98
N PRO A 5 -53.56 11.83 11.53
CA PRO A 5 -52.13 12.08 11.72
C PRO A 5 -51.28 11.72 10.48
N GLY A 6 -51.61 12.25 9.31
CA GLY A 6 -50.85 11.99 8.07
C GLY A 6 -49.54 12.75 7.98
N GLU A 7 -49.50 13.95 8.57
CA GLU A 7 -48.39 14.90 8.45
C GLU A 7 -47.23 14.57 9.42
N THR A 8 -47.52 13.89 10.52
CA THR A 8 -46.56 13.57 11.59
C THR A 8 -45.62 12.41 11.25
N LYS A 9 -46.06 11.44 10.43
CA LYS A 9 -45.24 10.24 10.12
C LYS A 9 -44.05 10.57 9.21
N ILE A 10 -44.29 11.34 8.15
CA ILE A 10 -43.25 11.72 7.18
C ILE A 10 -42.19 12.62 7.84
N GLU A 11 -42.62 13.51 8.73
CA GLU A 11 -41.71 14.40 9.45
C GLU A 11 -40.90 13.64 10.52
N THR A 12 -41.53 12.69 11.21
CA THR A 12 -40.85 11.80 12.15
C THR A 12 -39.84 10.88 11.45
N ASP A 13 -40.17 10.35 10.27
CA ASP A 13 -39.24 9.54 9.48
C ASP A 13 -38.08 10.37 8.91
N ARG A 14 -38.34 11.59 8.42
CA ARG A 14 -37.28 12.52 8.00
C ARG A 14 -36.32 12.84 9.15
N ARG A 15 -36.85 13.05 10.36
CA ARG A 15 -36.04 13.30 11.55
C ARG A 15 -35.20 12.08 11.92
N ARG A 16 -35.79 10.88 11.94
CA ARG A 16 -35.07 9.62 12.17
C ARG A 16 -33.94 9.37 11.17
N ILE A 17 -34.17 9.66 9.89
CA ILE A 17 -33.15 9.52 8.84
C ILE A 17 -32.01 10.52 9.06
N ARG A 18 -32.30 11.79 9.39
CA ARG A 18 -31.26 12.77 9.71
C ARG A 18 -30.45 12.38 10.94
N ASP A 19 -31.10 11.90 11.99
CA ASP A 19 -30.44 11.50 13.22
C ASP A 19 -29.53 10.27 12.98
N LYS A 20 -30.00 9.30 12.17
CA LYS A 20 -29.16 8.19 11.71
C LYS A 20 -27.98 8.66 10.87
N MET A 21 -28.19 9.57 9.92
CA MET A 21 -27.10 10.13 9.11
C MET A 21 -26.08 10.89 9.96
N ALA A 22 -26.51 11.66 10.95
CA ALA A 22 -25.62 12.38 11.86
C ALA A 22 -24.81 11.42 12.75
N LYS A 23 -25.45 10.36 13.25
CA LYS A 23 -24.78 9.30 14.01
C LYS A 23 -23.73 8.57 13.16
N LEU A 24 -24.10 8.12 11.95
CA LEU A 24 -23.17 7.47 11.02
C LEU A 24 -22.00 8.37 10.64
N ARG A 25 -22.24 9.68 10.40
CA ARG A 25 -21.16 10.64 10.13
C ARG A 25 -20.21 10.81 11.32
N ARG A 26 -20.71 10.80 12.56
CA ARG A 26 -19.86 10.82 13.76
C ARG A 26 -19.04 9.55 13.90
N GLU A 27 -19.66 8.38 13.72
CA GLU A 27 -18.96 7.10 13.80
C GLU A 27 -17.85 7.01 12.73
N ILE A 28 -18.10 7.48 11.49
CA ILE A 28 -17.09 7.60 10.44
C ILE A 28 -15.96 8.56 10.85
N ALA A 29 -16.29 9.71 11.45
CA ALA A 29 -15.30 10.68 11.91
C ALA A 29 -14.43 10.15 13.07
N GLU A 30 -15.01 9.43 14.02
CA GLU A 30 -14.29 8.79 15.14
C GLU A 30 -13.38 7.66 14.63
N MET A 31 -13.83 6.87 13.67
CA MET A 31 -12.97 5.88 12.99
C MET A 31 -11.80 6.57 12.29
N LYS A 32 -12.00 7.73 11.67
CA LYS A 32 -10.94 8.53 11.06
C LYS A 32 -9.91 9.00 12.08
N VAL A 33 -10.34 9.48 13.26
CA VAL A 33 -9.43 9.91 14.34
C VAL A 33 -8.60 8.74 14.87
N SER A 34 -9.21 7.57 15.12
CA SER A 34 -8.46 6.38 15.53
C SER A 34 -7.44 5.92 14.48
N ARG A 35 -7.75 6.12 13.19
CA ARG A 35 -6.82 5.85 12.06
C ARG A 35 -5.71 6.88 11.96
N ASP A 36 -5.97 8.16 12.13
CA ASP A 36 -4.96 9.21 12.14
C ASP A 36 -3.97 9.03 13.31
N THR A 37 -4.46 8.57 14.48
CA THR A 37 -3.60 8.18 15.60
C THR A 37 -2.73 6.96 15.25
N LYS A 38 -3.29 5.92 14.64
CA LYS A 38 -2.50 4.78 14.12
C LYS A 38 -1.49 5.21 13.04
N ARG A 39 -1.83 6.19 12.20
CA ARG A 39 -0.95 6.77 11.17
C ARG A 39 0.21 7.54 11.78
N GLN A 40 -0.01 8.25 12.88
CA GLN A 40 1.08 8.87 13.65
C GLN A 40 1.92 7.87 14.43
N GLU A 41 1.35 6.75 14.88
CA GLU A 41 2.10 5.65 15.52
C GLU A 41 2.94 4.85 14.51
N ARG A 42 2.51 4.71 13.24
CA ARG A 42 3.30 4.08 12.16
C ARG A 42 4.66 4.76 11.92
N LYS A 43 4.79 6.06 12.23
CA LYS A 43 6.07 6.80 12.15
C LYS A 43 7.18 6.29 13.08
N ARG A 44 6.91 5.35 13.99
CA ARG A 44 7.88 4.93 15.01
C ARG A 44 8.81 3.78 14.58
N PHE A 45 8.48 2.98 13.56
CA PHE A 45 9.22 1.77 13.14
C PHE A 45 9.03 1.41 11.65
N ASN A 46 8.96 2.40 10.75
CA ASN A 46 8.14 2.39 9.53
C ASN A 46 8.48 1.27 8.50
N ILE A 47 7.80 0.12 8.57
CA ILE A 47 7.83 -0.91 7.51
C ILE A 47 7.31 -0.28 6.21
N PRO A 48 8.12 -0.23 5.12
CA PRO A 48 7.68 0.32 3.85
C PRO A 48 6.42 -0.37 3.32
N SER A 49 5.56 0.41 2.67
CA SER A 49 4.25 -0.04 2.20
C SER A 49 4.06 0.25 0.72
N VAL A 50 3.59 -0.78 0.01
CA VAL A 50 3.34 -0.74 -1.42
C VAL A 50 1.86 -1.03 -1.66
N ALA A 51 1.19 -0.14 -2.39
CA ALA A 51 -0.19 -0.33 -2.81
C ALA A 51 -0.27 -0.75 -4.28
N ILE A 52 -0.94 -1.88 -4.54
CA ILE A 52 -1.19 -2.35 -5.91
C ILE A 52 -2.53 -1.76 -6.37
N ALA A 53 -2.48 -0.80 -7.29
CA ALA A 53 -3.64 -0.13 -7.88
C ALA A 53 -3.85 -0.56 -9.34
N GLY A 54 -5.03 -0.30 -9.90
CA GLY A 54 -5.34 -0.66 -11.29
C GLY A 54 -6.74 -1.26 -11.51
N TYR A 55 -7.15 -1.32 -12.76
CA TYR A 55 -8.48 -1.81 -13.13
C TYR A 55 -8.74 -3.26 -12.69
N THR A 56 -10.01 -3.61 -12.55
CA THR A 56 -10.45 -5.00 -12.45
C THR A 56 -9.92 -5.78 -13.66
N ASN A 57 -9.54 -7.04 -13.43
CA ASN A 57 -8.92 -7.90 -14.44
C ASN A 57 -7.57 -7.41 -15.02
N ALA A 58 -6.96 -6.32 -14.51
CA ALA A 58 -5.60 -5.93 -14.91
C ALA A 58 -4.52 -6.93 -14.43
N GLY A 59 -4.88 -7.81 -13.48
CA GLY A 59 -3.98 -8.83 -12.92
C GLY A 59 -3.28 -8.43 -11.63
N LYS A 60 -3.85 -7.48 -10.85
CA LYS A 60 -3.35 -7.08 -9.52
C LYS A 60 -3.20 -8.26 -8.55
N SER A 61 -4.27 -9.04 -8.35
CA SER A 61 -4.24 -10.19 -7.44
C SER A 61 -3.31 -11.30 -7.95
N SER A 62 -3.19 -11.47 -9.27
CA SER A 62 -2.20 -12.36 -9.88
C SER A 62 -0.77 -11.90 -9.58
N LEU A 63 -0.48 -10.61 -9.70
CA LEU A 63 0.80 -10.02 -9.33
C LEU A 63 1.07 -10.19 -7.83
N LEU A 64 0.10 -9.88 -6.96
CA LEU A 64 0.23 -10.08 -5.51
C LEU A 64 0.62 -11.53 -5.17
N ASN A 65 -0.05 -12.50 -5.78
CA ASN A 65 0.24 -13.92 -5.55
C ASN A 65 1.62 -14.32 -6.08
N ALA A 66 2.01 -13.81 -7.25
CA ALA A 66 3.34 -14.02 -7.81
C ALA A 66 4.44 -13.45 -6.90
N LEU A 67 4.22 -12.25 -6.33
CA LEU A 67 5.18 -11.59 -5.45
C LEU A 67 5.25 -12.21 -4.05
N THR A 68 4.17 -12.82 -3.56
CA THR A 68 4.08 -13.29 -2.18
C THR A 68 4.31 -14.80 -2.03
N GLY A 69 4.56 -15.52 -3.14
CA GLY A 69 4.75 -16.98 -3.14
C GLY A 69 3.54 -17.78 -2.64
N ALA A 70 2.41 -17.12 -2.37
CA ALA A 70 1.23 -17.71 -1.76
C ALA A 70 0.27 -18.16 -2.87
N GLY A 71 0.15 -19.47 -3.06
CA GLY A 71 -0.81 -20.12 -3.95
C GLY A 71 -2.26 -19.92 -3.54
N VAL A 72 -2.77 -18.69 -3.63
CA VAL A 72 -4.20 -18.38 -3.53
C VAL A 72 -4.79 -18.39 -4.93
N LEU A 73 -5.88 -19.13 -5.11
CA LEU A 73 -6.65 -19.17 -6.35
C LEU A 73 -7.10 -17.74 -6.73
N VAL A 74 -6.67 -17.28 -7.90
CA VAL A 74 -7.20 -16.05 -8.51
C VAL A 74 -8.48 -16.44 -9.25
N GLU A 75 -9.64 -16.00 -8.75
CA GLU A 75 -10.89 -16.09 -9.51
C GLU A 75 -11.08 -14.84 -10.39
N ASN A 76 -11.46 -15.06 -11.65
CA ASN A 76 -11.79 -13.99 -12.61
C ASN A 76 -13.18 -13.42 -12.31
N ALA A 77 -13.31 -12.65 -11.24
CA ALA A 77 -14.54 -11.97 -10.85
C ALA A 77 -14.31 -10.46 -10.66
N LEU A 78 -15.32 -9.65 -11.02
CA LEU A 78 -15.36 -8.24 -10.63
C LEU A 78 -15.50 -8.16 -9.10
N PHE A 79 -14.73 -7.28 -8.45
CA PHE A 79 -14.62 -7.18 -6.98
C PHE A 79 -14.03 -8.41 -6.27
N ALA A 80 -13.15 -9.18 -6.93
CA ALA A 80 -12.44 -10.30 -6.31
C ALA A 80 -11.74 -9.94 -4.98
N THR A 81 -11.35 -8.68 -4.80
CA THR A 81 -10.79 -8.14 -3.55
C THR A 81 -11.66 -6.95 -3.10
N LEU A 82 -12.41 -7.12 -2.01
CA LEU A 82 -13.31 -6.11 -1.43
C LEU A 82 -12.76 -5.49 -0.14
N ASP A 83 -12.04 -6.29 0.65
CA ASP A 83 -11.22 -5.84 1.77
C ASP A 83 -9.73 -5.84 1.35
N PRO A 84 -8.94 -4.81 1.70
CA PRO A 84 -7.53 -4.78 1.34
C PRO A 84 -6.79 -5.95 1.98
N THR A 85 -6.13 -6.77 1.17
CA THR A 85 -5.29 -7.87 1.66
C THR A 85 -3.88 -7.36 1.79
N VAL A 86 -3.38 -7.25 3.02
CA VAL A 86 -1.99 -6.87 3.31
C VAL A 86 -1.15 -8.14 3.49
N ARG A 87 -0.06 -8.24 2.74
CA ARG A 87 0.92 -9.33 2.84
C ARG A 87 2.29 -8.75 3.14
N LYS A 88 3.05 -9.46 3.98
CA LYS A 88 4.47 -9.16 4.22
C LYS A 88 5.31 -9.79 3.12
N CYS A 89 6.32 -9.05 2.68
CA CYS A 89 7.32 -9.47 1.70
C CYS A 89 8.70 -9.05 2.21
N GLU A 90 9.73 -9.63 1.61
CA GLU A 90 11.12 -9.38 1.94
C GLU A 90 11.86 -9.02 0.64
N THR A 91 12.67 -7.96 0.68
CA THR A 91 13.51 -7.61 -0.46
C THR A 91 14.64 -8.62 -0.61
N ALA A 92 15.32 -8.63 -1.77
CA ALA A 92 16.53 -9.44 -1.97
C ALA A 92 17.63 -9.19 -0.91
N GLU A 93 17.61 -8.04 -0.25
CA GLU A 93 18.55 -7.62 0.81
C GLU A 93 18.05 -7.96 2.23
N GLY A 94 16.89 -8.60 2.36
CA GLY A 94 16.34 -9.01 3.66
C GLY A 94 15.42 -7.98 4.34
N ARG A 95 15.13 -6.84 3.69
CA ARG A 95 14.27 -5.80 4.29
C ARG A 95 12.80 -6.17 4.17
N VAL A 96 12.05 -6.06 5.26
CA VAL A 96 10.62 -6.34 5.26
C VAL A 96 9.84 -5.15 4.69
N TYR A 97 8.89 -5.41 3.79
CA TYR A 97 7.91 -4.44 3.32
C TYR A 97 6.52 -5.08 3.22
N THR A 98 5.49 -4.27 3.01
CA THR A 98 4.11 -4.74 2.86
C THR A 98 3.57 -4.48 1.46
N LEU A 99 2.84 -5.45 0.93
CA LEU A 99 2.02 -5.31 -0.28
C LEU A 99 0.55 -5.32 0.10
N SER A 100 -0.19 -4.31 -0.35
CA SER A 100 -1.65 -4.27 -0.22
C SER A 100 -2.30 -4.42 -1.60
N ASP A 101 -3.16 -5.44 -1.75
CA ASP A 101 -4.07 -5.52 -2.91
C ASP A 101 -5.30 -4.66 -2.63
N THR A 102 -5.54 -3.69 -3.50
CA THR A 102 -6.64 -2.74 -3.36
C THR A 102 -7.86 -3.23 -4.13
N VAL A 103 -9.02 -2.64 -3.82
CA VAL A 103 -10.21 -2.84 -4.64
C VAL A 103 -9.89 -2.44 -6.09
N GLY A 104 -10.23 -3.31 -7.03
CA GLY A 104 -10.00 -3.04 -8.45
C GLY A 104 -10.91 -1.94 -8.98
N PHE A 105 -10.32 -1.01 -9.75
CA PHE A 105 -11.08 0.05 -10.39
C PHE A 105 -12.01 -0.50 -11.48
N VAL A 106 -13.20 0.07 -11.61
CA VAL A 106 -14.14 -0.23 -12.70
C VAL A 106 -14.32 1.04 -13.54
N ARG A 107 -14.60 0.91 -14.83
CA ARG A 107 -14.81 2.07 -15.72
C ARG A 107 -15.91 2.96 -15.15
N HIS A 108 -15.68 4.27 -15.16
CA HIS A 108 -16.62 5.27 -14.66
C HIS A 108 -17.15 4.93 -13.26
N LEU A 109 -16.25 4.70 -12.29
CA LEU A 109 -16.66 4.61 -10.89
C LEU A 109 -17.54 5.83 -10.57
N PRO A 110 -18.83 5.63 -10.25
CA PRO A 110 -19.67 6.73 -9.84
C PRO A 110 -19.02 7.42 -8.63
N HIS A 111 -19.07 8.75 -8.56
CA HIS A 111 -18.53 9.50 -7.41
C HIS A 111 -19.03 8.95 -6.06
N GLN A 112 -20.28 8.44 -6.02
CA GLN A 112 -20.87 7.81 -4.84
C GLN A 112 -20.17 6.50 -4.42
N LEU A 113 -19.60 5.75 -5.36
CA LEU A 113 -18.81 4.55 -5.08
C LEU A 113 -17.39 4.92 -4.65
N VAL A 114 -16.80 5.98 -5.21
CA VAL A 114 -15.51 6.52 -4.72
C VAL A 114 -15.63 6.93 -3.25
N ASP A 115 -16.73 7.59 -2.86
CA ASP A 115 -17.00 7.94 -1.47
C ASP A 115 -17.20 6.71 -0.57
N ALA A 116 -17.84 5.65 -1.07
CA ALA A 116 -18.07 4.41 -0.34
C ALA A 116 -16.79 3.57 -0.17
N PHE A 117 -15.85 3.64 -1.11
CA PHE A 117 -14.56 2.95 -1.07
C PHE A 117 -13.42 3.84 -0.57
N LYS A 118 -13.69 5.11 -0.24
CA LYS A 118 -12.66 6.03 0.25
C LYS A 118 -11.92 5.45 1.46
N SER A 119 -12.64 4.76 2.33
CA SER A 119 -12.07 4.07 3.50
C SER A 119 -11.19 2.86 3.16
N THR A 120 -11.43 2.18 2.03
CA THR A 120 -10.62 1.04 1.56
C THR A 120 -9.51 1.46 0.61
N LEU A 121 -9.63 2.65 0.01
CA LEU A 121 -8.60 3.29 -0.81
C LEU A 121 -7.64 4.17 0.02
N GLU A 122 -7.97 4.49 1.28
CA GLU A 122 -7.07 5.19 2.21
C GLU A 122 -5.71 4.50 2.40
N GLU A 123 -5.62 3.17 2.23
CA GLU A 123 -4.31 2.49 2.27
C GLU A 123 -3.43 2.91 1.08
N VAL A 124 -4.01 3.26 -0.06
CA VAL A 124 -3.27 3.79 -1.22
C VAL A 124 -2.68 5.16 -0.90
N SER A 125 -3.41 6.04 -0.22
CA SER A 125 -2.90 7.37 0.15
C SER A 125 -1.94 7.35 1.35
N GLY A 126 -1.80 6.21 2.01
CA GLY A 126 -0.82 5.95 3.05
C GLY A 126 0.43 5.21 2.56
N ALA A 127 0.46 4.77 1.30
CA ALA A 127 1.55 3.97 0.76
C ALA A 127 2.82 4.81 0.51
N ASP A 128 3.97 4.16 0.60
CA ASP A 128 5.26 4.75 0.22
C ASP A 128 5.51 4.63 -1.30
N LEU A 129 4.84 3.69 -1.95
CA LEU A 129 4.92 3.42 -3.38
C LEU A 129 3.59 2.88 -3.92
N ILE A 130 3.19 3.33 -5.11
CA ILE A 130 2.05 2.78 -5.85
C ILE A 130 2.57 1.96 -7.03
N VAL A 131 2.17 0.68 -7.10
CA VAL A 131 2.34 -0.16 -8.28
C VAL A 131 1.03 -0.16 -9.04
N HIS A 132 0.97 0.61 -10.11
CA HIS A 132 -0.22 0.75 -10.94
C HIS A 132 -0.20 -0.27 -12.07
N VAL A 133 -0.98 -1.34 -11.90
CA VAL A 133 -1.10 -2.42 -12.87
C VAL A 133 -2.08 -2.05 -13.98
N VAL A 134 -1.59 -2.05 -15.21
CA VAL A 134 -2.32 -1.70 -16.43
C VAL A 134 -2.46 -2.93 -17.31
N ASP A 135 -3.64 -3.17 -17.86
CA ASP A 135 -3.84 -4.23 -18.85
C ASP A 135 -3.34 -3.76 -20.23
N GLY A 136 -2.16 -4.22 -20.66
CA GLY A 136 -1.59 -3.85 -21.96
C GLY A 136 -2.38 -4.39 -23.17
N SER A 137 -3.23 -5.41 -22.96
CA SER A 137 -4.09 -5.97 -24.02
C SER A 137 -5.42 -5.23 -24.19
N HIS A 138 -5.71 -4.29 -23.28
CA HIS A 138 -6.93 -3.50 -23.33
C HIS A 138 -6.93 -2.56 -24.55
N SER A 139 -8.11 -2.28 -25.12
CA SER A 139 -8.25 -1.42 -26.31
C SER A 139 -7.77 0.02 -26.11
N ASP A 140 -7.94 0.55 -24.90
CA ASP A 140 -7.39 1.84 -24.46
C ASP A 140 -6.73 1.74 -23.06
N PRO A 141 -5.44 1.41 -22.97
CA PRO A 141 -4.71 1.38 -21.70
C PRO A 141 -4.43 2.77 -21.12
N PHE A 142 -4.30 3.79 -21.98
CA PHE A 142 -4.04 5.17 -21.54
C PHE A 142 -5.25 5.77 -20.79
N GLU A 143 -6.47 5.44 -21.21
CA GLU A 143 -7.68 5.76 -20.47
C GLU A 143 -7.67 5.14 -19.07
N GLN A 144 -7.25 3.87 -18.95
CA GLN A 144 -7.13 3.22 -17.65
C GLN A 144 -6.14 3.96 -16.74
N ILE A 145 -4.97 4.30 -17.27
CA ILE A 145 -3.93 5.04 -16.54
C ILE A 145 -4.49 6.36 -16.01
N ARG A 146 -5.11 7.17 -16.89
CA ARG A 146 -5.68 8.47 -16.51
C ARG A 146 -6.76 8.34 -15.44
N ALA A 147 -7.67 7.37 -15.58
CA ALA A 147 -8.77 7.18 -14.65
C ALA A 147 -8.29 6.76 -13.24
N VAL A 148 -7.32 5.86 -13.16
CA VAL A 148 -6.75 5.44 -11.86
C VAL A 148 -5.99 6.59 -11.20
N ARG A 149 -5.16 7.32 -11.96
CA ARG A 149 -4.46 8.52 -11.45
C ARG A 149 -5.42 9.58 -10.92
N GLN A 150 -6.55 9.81 -11.60
CA GLN A 150 -7.57 10.73 -11.14
C GLN A 150 -8.09 10.32 -9.76
N VAL A 151 -8.45 9.05 -9.57
CA VAL A 151 -8.96 8.60 -8.26
C VAL A 151 -7.87 8.63 -7.20
N ILE A 152 -6.64 8.21 -7.52
CA ILE A 152 -5.48 8.33 -6.61
C ILE A 152 -5.30 9.79 -6.15
N SER A 153 -5.44 10.75 -7.06
CA SER A 153 -5.37 12.17 -6.73
C SER A 153 -6.54 12.61 -5.83
N GLU A 154 -7.76 12.16 -6.08
CA GLU A 154 -8.96 12.50 -5.30
C GLU A 154 -8.89 11.99 -3.84
N ILE A 155 -8.18 10.89 -3.61
CA ILE A 155 -7.95 10.33 -2.26
C ILE A 155 -6.67 10.84 -1.58
N GLY A 156 -5.91 11.73 -2.24
CA GLY A 156 -4.71 12.36 -1.69
C GLY A 156 -3.42 11.56 -1.83
N GLY A 157 -3.34 10.63 -2.79
CA GLY A 157 -2.13 9.86 -3.10
C GLY A 157 -1.34 10.36 -4.31
N GLY A 158 -1.66 11.54 -4.85
CA GLY A 158 -1.07 12.04 -6.11
C GLY A 158 0.43 12.33 -6.06
N ASP A 159 0.99 12.55 -4.87
CA ASP A 159 2.43 12.81 -4.68
C ASP A 159 3.24 11.54 -4.38
N ILE A 160 2.57 10.39 -4.25
CA ILE A 160 3.23 9.11 -3.95
C ILE A 160 3.94 8.62 -5.23
N PRO A 161 5.19 8.16 -5.15
CA PRO A 161 5.88 7.55 -6.28
C PRO A 161 5.04 6.46 -6.95
N GLU A 162 4.98 6.48 -8.28
CA GLU A 162 4.18 5.54 -9.07
C GLU A 162 5.07 4.75 -10.04
N ILE A 163 4.92 3.43 -10.03
CA ILE A 163 5.44 2.53 -11.06
C ILE A 163 4.26 2.07 -11.94
N ILE A 164 4.34 2.33 -13.24
CA ILE A 164 3.37 1.80 -14.21
C ILE A 164 3.78 0.37 -14.60
N ALA A 165 3.06 -0.63 -14.12
CA ALA A 165 3.31 -2.02 -14.41
C ALA A 165 2.36 -2.50 -15.52
N ILE A 166 2.87 -2.64 -16.75
CA ILE A 166 2.10 -3.04 -17.93
C ILE A 166 2.02 -4.57 -17.97
N ASN A 167 0.89 -5.15 -17.57
CA ASN A 167 0.68 -6.58 -17.54
C ASN A 167 0.13 -7.11 -18.88
N LYS A 168 0.11 -8.44 -19.03
CA LYS A 168 -0.42 -9.19 -20.19
C LYS A 168 0.31 -8.91 -21.50
N VAL A 169 1.61 -8.61 -21.42
CA VAL A 169 2.43 -8.36 -22.62
C VAL A 169 2.60 -9.60 -23.51
N ASP A 170 2.21 -10.78 -23.03
CA ASP A 170 2.13 -12.01 -23.83
C ASP A 170 1.04 -11.98 -24.91
N ILE A 171 0.02 -11.13 -24.75
CA ILE A 171 -1.09 -10.98 -25.71
C ILE A 171 -1.34 -9.53 -26.15
N ALA A 172 -0.63 -8.56 -25.56
CA ALA A 172 -0.74 -7.15 -25.90
C ALA A 172 -0.12 -6.84 -27.27
N SER A 173 -0.59 -5.77 -27.91
CA SER A 173 0.07 -5.23 -29.10
C SER A 173 1.45 -4.67 -28.73
N PRO A 174 2.55 -5.09 -29.40
CA PRO A 174 3.87 -4.55 -29.13
C PRO A 174 3.96 -3.03 -29.30
N ASP A 175 3.25 -2.47 -30.28
CA ASP A 175 3.24 -1.02 -30.54
C ASP A 175 2.66 -0.24 -29.36
N VAL A 176 1.58 -0.76 -28.76
CA VAL A 176 0.91 -0.15 -27.61
C VAL A 176 1.81 -0.21 -26.38
N VAL A 177 2.44 -1.37 -26.11
CA VAL A 177 3.37 -1.53 -24.97
C VAL A 177 4.54 -0.56 -25.12
N MET A 178 5.14 -0.47 -26.31
CA MET A 178 6.25 0.43 -26.59
C MET A 178 5.85 1.90 -26.47
N GLU A 179 4.62 2.25 -26.82
CA GLU A 179 4.12 3.62 -26.64
C GLU A 179 3.99 3.98 -25.16
N ILE A 180 3.46 3.10 -24.33
CA ILE A 180 3.37 3.33 -22.87
C ILE A 180 4.79 3.48 -22.29
N LEU A 181 5.72 2.57 -22.63
CA LEU A 181 7.11 2.63 -22.17
C LEU A 181 7.82 3.94 -22.53
N ARG A 182 7.47 4.55 -23.67
CA ARG A 182 8.04 5.85 -24.09
C ARG A 182 7.42 7.04 -23.36
N ARG A 183 6.13 6.98 -23.04
CA ARG A 183 5.39 8.09 -22.41
C ARG A 183 5.50 8.08 -20.89
N GLU A 184 5.64 6.90 -20.29
CA GLU A 184 5.69 6.70 -18.85
C GLU A 184 7.11 6.30 -18.43
N PRO A 185 7.93 7.23 -17.92
CA PRO A 185 9.36 6.99 -17.68
C PRO A 185 9.64 5.94 -16.59
N ASN A 186 8.73 5.76 -15.64
CA ASN A 186 8.82 4.74 -14.60
C ASN A 186 7.84 3.59 -14.89
N SER A 187 8.03 2.92 -16.02
CA SER A 187 7.15 1.84 -16.48
C SER A 187 7.89 0.56 -16.83
N TYR A 188 7.24 -0.58 -16.55
CA TYR A 188 7.81 -1.91 -16.72
C TYR A 188 6.79 -2.83 -17.39
N ALA A 189 7.22 -3.48 -18.46
CA ALA A 189 6.44 -4.45 -19.21
C ALA A 189 6.62 -5.85 -18.59
N PHE A 190 5.52 -6.51 -18.25
CA PHE A 190 5.56 -7.83 -17.62
C PHE A 190 4.33 -8.68 -17.99
N SER A 191 4.42 -9.98 -17.73
CA SER A 191 3.30 -10.90 -17.85
C SER A 191 3.36 -11.90 -16.71
N VAL A 192 2.40 -11.81 -15.79
CA VAL A 192 2.28 -12.81 -14.70
C VAL A 192 2.12 -14.21 -15.26
N ARG A 193 1.41 -14.37 -16.38
CA ARG A 193 1.12 -15.66 -16.99
C ARG A 193 2.36 -16.36 -17.53
N SER A 194 3.25 -15.61 -18.17
CA SER A 194 4.48 -16.16 -18.76
C SER A 194 5.69 -16.06 -17.82
N GLY A 195 5.61 -15.26 -16.76
CA GLY A 195 6.73 -14.91 -15.88
C GLY A 195 7.65 -13.81 -16.46
N PHE A 196 7.44 -13.39 -17.71
CA PHE A 196 8.27 -12.36 -18.34
C PHE A 196 8.22 -11.05 -17.55
N GLY A 197 9.39 -10.45 -17.30
CA GLY A 197 9.52 -9.11 -16.72
C GLY A 197 9.15 -8.98 -15.24
N VAL A 198 8.74 -10.06 -14.57
CA VAL A 198 8.34 -10.04 -13.15
C VAL A 198 9.53 -9.67 -12.27
N ASP A 199 10.69 -10.30 -12.46
CA ASP A 199 11.89 -10.02 -11.65
C ASP A 199 12.38 -8.58 -11.81
N GLY A 200 12.30 -8.04 -13.04
CA GLY A 200 12.64 -6.65 -13.32
C GLY A 200 11.69 -5.66 -12.61
N LEU A 201 10.39 -5.99 -12.56
CA LEU A 201 9.41 -5.21 -11.81
C LEU A 201 9.66 -5.29 -10.29
N VAL A 202 9.99 -6.48 -9.76
CA VAL A 202 10.31 -6.66 -8.34
C VAL A 202 11.50 -5.78 -7.95
N HIS A 203 12.59 -5.86 -8.72
CA HIS A 203 13.78 -5.07 -8.46
C HIS A 203 13.50 -3.55 -8.49
N ALA A 204 12.64 -3.10 -9.41
CA ALA A 204 12.23 -1.70 -9.48
C ALA A 204 11.38 -1.26 -8.27
N ILE A 205 10.51 -2.14 -7.77
CA ILE A 205 9.72 -1.92 -6.56
C ILE A 205 10.67 -1.76 -5.36
N GLU A 206 11.57 -2.72 -5.14
CA GLU A 206 12.51 -2.73 -4.03
C GLU A 206 13.38 -1.47 -3.98
N LYS A 207 13.90 -1.06 -5.14
CA LYS A 207 14.74 0.15 -5.27
C LYS A 207 13.97 1.45 -5.00
N SER A 208 12.65 1.44 -5.22
CA SER A 208 11.79 2.61 -5.02
C SER A 208 11.29 2.73 -3.58
N LEU A 209 11.48 1.71 -2.74
CA LEU A 209 11.11 1.78 -1.32
C LEU A 209 11.98 2.82 -0.60
N PRO A 210 11.43 3.53 0.41
CA PRO A 210 12.23 4.38 1.26
C PRO A 210 13.36 3.58 1.93
N HIS A 211 14.54 4.19 2.01
CA HIS A 211 15.69 3.62 2.69
C HIS A 211 15.87 4.31 4.05
N PRO A 212 16.25 3.57 5.10
CA PRO A 212 16.60 4.16 6.37
C PRO A 212 17.81 5.09 6.17
N SER A 213 17.81 6.26 6.80
CA SER A 213 18.82 7.30 6.55
C SER A 213 19.77 7.56 7.71
N VAL A 214 19.51 6.98 8.89
CA VAL A 214 20.35 7.20 10.07
C VAL A 214 21.35 6.06 10.21
N GLU A 215 22.61 6.37 9.96
CA GLU A 215 23.71 5.45 10.20
C GLU A 215 23.97 5.29 11.70
N ILE A 216 24.07 4.06 12.17
CA ILE A 216 24.44 3.73 13.55
C ILE A 216 25.64 2.78 13.55
N THR A 217 26.54 2.97 14.51
CA THR A 217 27.60 2.02 14.82
C THR A 217 27.66 1.90 16.33
N THR A 218 27.20 0.77 16.86
CA THR A 218 27.12 0.58 18.31
C THR A 218 27.11 -0.89 18.71
N VAL A 219 27.34 -1.14 19.99
CA VAL A 219 27.21 -2.48 20.58
C VAL A 219 25.90 -2.57 21.33
N ILE A 220 25.01 -3.43 20.85
CA ILE A 220 23.70 -3.67 21.47
C ILE A 220 23.84 -4.79 22.51
N PRO A 221 23.56 -4.52 23.80
CA PRO A 221 23.66 -5.54 24.83
C PRO A 221 22.70 -6.70 24.57
N TYR A 222 23.10 -7.93 24.93
CA TYR A 222 22.23 -9.11 24.74
C TYR A 222 20.86 -9.02 25.45
N LYS A 223 20.76 -8.19 26.50
CA LYS A 223 19.48 -7.89 27.17
C LYS A 223 18.49 -7.12 26.27
N ARG A 224 18.97 -6.50 25.20
CA ARG A 224 18.20 -5.75 24.22
C ARG A 224 18.22 -6.40 22.83
N GLY A 225 18.14 -7.73 22.80
CA GLY A 225 17.97 -8.49 21.55
C GLY A 225 16.72 -8.07 20.75
N ASP A 226 15.73 -7.43 21.39
CA ASP A 226 14.60 -6.78 20.72
C ASP A 226 15.05 -5.71 19.72
N LEU A 227 16.12 -4.96 20.02
CA LEU A 227 16.66 -3.95 19.11
C LEU A 227 17.42 -4.57 17.94
N VAL A 228 18.15 -5.66 18.18
CA VAL A 228 18.83 -6.41 17.10
C VAL A 228 17.78 -6.95 16.12
N SER A 229 16.72 -7.60 16.63
CA SER A 229 15.59 -8.07 15.81
C SER A 229 14.93 -6.92 15.04
N ALA A 230 14.73 -5.77 15.67
CA ALA A 230 14.16 -4.60 15.01
C ALA A 230 15.07 -4.03 13.90
N ILE A 231 16.39 -4.14 14.02
CA ILE A 231 17.33 -3.74 12.96
C ILE A 231 17.27 -4.73 11.79
N HIS A 232 17.15 -6.04 12.04
CA HIS A 232 16.91 -7.00 10.96
C HIS A 232 15.57 -6.76 10.25
N GLU A 233 14.53 -6.38 10.98
CA GLU A 233 13.20 -6.17 10.40
C GLU A 233 13.05 -4.81 9.69
N HIS A 234 13.76 -3.76 10.12
CA HIS A 234 13.51 -2.38 9.71
C HIS A 234 14.75 -1.61 9.26
N GLY A 235 15.94 -2.15 9.50
CA GLY A 235 17.21 -1.54 9.14
C GLY A 235 17.85 -2.18 7.92
N GLU A 236 18.99 -1.64 7.55
CA GLU A 236 19.89 -2.16 6.52
C GLU A 236 21.24 -2.43 7.19
N ILE A 237 21.58 -3.70 7.38
CA ILE A 237 22.79 -4.10 8.11
C ILE A 237 23.99 -4.13 7.16
N LEU A 238 25.02 -3.38 7.51
CA LEU A 238 26.30 -3.35 6.80
C LEU A 238 27.28 -4.36 7.41
N SER A 239 27.30 -4.49 8.73
CA SER A 239 28.04 -5.54 9.43
C SER A 239 27.45 -5.86 10.80
N GLU A 240 27.63 -7.12 11.21
CA GLU A 240 27.21 -7.66 12.50
C GLU A 240 28.29 -8.60 13.06
N GLU A 241 28.69 -8.39 14.31
CA GLU A 241 29.65 -9.23 15.02
C GLU A 241 29.21 -9.46 16.48
N HIS A 242 29.38 -10.68 16.98
CA HIS A 242 29.10 -10.99 18.39
C HIS A 242 30.35 -10.77 19.26
N LEU A 243 30.26 -9.84 20.21
CA LEU A 243 31.29 -9.52 21.20
C LEU A 243 30.90 -10.05 22.59
N ALA A 244 31.80 -9.96 23.57
CA ALA A 244 31.53 -10.46 24.92
C ALA A 244 30.41 -9.68 25.64
N GLU A 245 30.30 -8.39 25.34
CA GLU A 245 29.39 -7.43 25.95
C GLU A 245 28.04 -7.28 25.20
N GLY A 246 27.93 -7.78 23.97
CA GLY A 246 26.74 -7.65 23.13
C GLY A 246 27.01 -7.91 21.65
N THR A 247 26.09 -7.49 20.78
CA THR A 247 26.24 -7.56 19.32
C THR A 247 26.68 -6.20 18.79
N ALA A 248 27.87 -6.12 18.20
CA ALA A 248 28.32 -4.96 17.46
C ALA A 248 27.62 -4.90 16.11
N ILE A 249 26.96 -3.77 15.82
CA ILE A 249 26.18 -3.57 14.59
C ILE A 249 26.57 -2.25 13.95
N HIS A 250 26.82 -2.29 12.65
CA HIS A 250 26.85 -1.14 11.75
C HIS A 250 25.68 -1.28 10.78
N ALA A 251 24.73 -0.34 10.84
CA ALA A 251 23.51 -0.41 10.06
C ALA A 251 22.94 0.98 9.77
N TYR A 252 22.12 1.09 8.74
CA TYR A 252 21.17 2.19 8.58
C TYR A 252 19.83 1.85 9.23
N VAL A 253 19.29 2.77 10.00
CA VAL A 253 17.99 2.61 10.69
C VAL A 253 17.15 3.88 10.57
N ASP A 254 15.86 3.76 10.86
CA ASP A 254 14.98 4.92 10.98
C ASP A 254 15.28 5.72 12.24
N GLY A 255 14.99 7.02 12.23
CA GLY A 255 15.24 7.91 13.37
C GLY A 255 14.55 7.48 14.68
N GLY A 256 13.41 6.79 14.61
CA GLY A 256 12.74 6.22 15.77
C GLY A 256 13.54 5.09 16.43
N LEU A 257 14.08 4.19 15.60
CA LEU A 257 14.91 3.07 16.04
C LEU A 257 16.30 3.56 16.51
N ALA A 258 16.90 4.51 15.79
CA ALA A 258 18.14 5.17 16.22
C ALA A 258 18.04 5.73 17.64
N LYS A 259 16.95 6.47 17.93
CA LYS A 259 16.71 7.04 19.27
C LYS A 259 16.48 5.96 20.33
N ALA A 260 15.79 4.87 19.99
CA ALA A 260 15.58 3.75 20.92
C ALA A 260 16.90 3.03 21.26
N ILE A 261 17.79 2.92 20.27
CA ILE A 261 19.13 2.34 20.42
C ILE A 261 20.00 3.26 21.27
N GLU A 262 20.02 4.57 20.98
CA GLU A 262 20.77 5.57 21.76
C GLU A 262 20.39 5.53 23.25
N ILE A 263 19.09 5.52 23.57
CA ILE A 263 18.61 5.41 24.96
C ILE A 263 19.06 4.10 25.63
N ALA A 264 19.18 3.01 24.87
CA ALA A 264 19.58 1.71 25.39
C ALA A 264 21.07 1.66 25.70
N THR A 265 21.89 2.32 24.87
CA THR A 265 23.35 2.33 24.97
C THR A 265 23.84 3.39 25.95
N SER A 266 23.19 4.56 26.05
CA SER A 266 23.57 5.62 27.01
C SER A 266 23.25 5.30 28.47
N LYS A 267 22.41 4.29 28.77
CA LYS A 267 22.09 3.87 30.15
C LYS A 267 23.14 2.96 30.79
N GLN A 268 24.26 2.73 30.10
CA GLN A 268 25.38 1.91 30.58
C GLN A 268 26.62 2.72 30.99
N GLU A 269 26.68 4.02 30.67
CA GLU A 269 27.66 4.97 31.23
C GLU A 269 27.16 5.56 32.56
#